data_AF-A0A7I4KJL7-F1
#
_entry.id   AF-A0A7I4KJL7-F1
#
_cell.length_a   1.000
_cell.length_b   1.000
_cell.length_c   1.000
_cell.angle_alpha   90.00
_cell.angle_beta   90.00
_cell.angle_gamma   90.00
#
_symmetry.space_group_name_H-M   'P 1'
#
loop_
_entity.id
_entity.type
_entity.pdbx_description
1 polymer ?
#
loop_
_entity_poly.entity_id
_entity_poly.type
_entity_poly.pdbx_seq_one_letter_code
_entity_poly.pdbx_strand_id
1 'polypeptide(L)'
;MIHEDALKRIRKVSLGNDSVSSLSDGDIVSDNDDYDDVSMQINPEDEAAVEKFILKTDAVSRTLNDIIIEKIEKKKAELEFRSICPEDDGFMIKQMDPAVVEMYREIGLVLSRYRSGKIPKAFKVLPKMMNWEQLLYLTNPDKWSAAAMYQATRIFASNLHAKMCQRFYNLILLPRLRDDIAEYKKLNFHLFQALNKAVYKPQAFFKGILLPLCESGTCTLREATIFGSVLTKASIPMMHAAVAMLKIANMEYTGSNSLFLRILINKKYALPYRVIDALIKHYLRFREEERKLPVLWHQSLLAFVERYKNDFSDEQRGALMELTKMQNHYQITPEVCRELVSSKKKENEPVTKC
;
A
#
# COMPACT_ATOMS: atom_id res chain seq x y z
N MET A 1 -8.20 -80.72 -18.39
CA MET A 1 -8.31 -79.50 -19.22
C MET A 1 -9.24 -78.53 -18.51
N ILE A 2 -8.91 -77.24 -18.56
CA ILE A 2 -9.65 -76.10 -18.00
C ILE A 2 -9.38 -75.82 -16.50
N HIS A 3 -8.14 -75.46 -16.15
CA HIS A 3 -7.91 -74.64 -14.95
C HIS A 3 -6.58 -73.87 -14.92
N GLU A 4 -6.16 -73.19 -16.00
CA GLU A 4 -4.90 -72.42 -15.96
C GLU A 4 -4.80 -71.14 -16.81
N ASP A 5 -5.91 -70.59 -17.34
CA ASP A 5 -5.82 -69.47 -18.30
C ASP A 5 -6.70 -68.24 -18.00
N ALA A 6 -6.94 -67.96 -16.71
CA ALA A 6 -7.74 -66.80 -16.27
C ALA A 6 -6.92 -65.69 -15.57
N LEU A 7 -5.59 -65.63 -15.77
CA LEU A 7 -4.70 -64.66 -15.11
C LEU A 7 -3.98 -63.66 -16.03
N LYS A 8 -4.38 -63.53 -17.30
CA LYS A 8 -3.82 -62.51 -18.21
C LYS A 8 -4.91 -61.77 -18.96
N ARG A 9 -5.40 -60.65 -18.40
CA ARG A 9 -5.92 -59.47 -19.12
C ARG A 9 -6.40 -58.39 -18.13
N ILE A 10 -5.47 -57.72 -17.46
CA ILE A 10 -5.75 -56.42 -16.84
C ILE A 10 -5.61 -55.37 -17.94
N ARG A 11 -6.72 -55.00 -18.58
CA ARG A 11 -6.84 -53.79 -19.41
C ARG A 11 -7.71 -52.78 -18.67
N LYS A 12 -7.11 -51.60 -18.50
CA LYS A 12 -7.67 -50.30 -18.11
C LYS A 12 -9.15 -50.14 -18.48
N VAL A 13 -9.98 -49.80 -17.49
CA VAL A 13 -11.22 -49.06 -17.69
C VAL A 13 -11.28 -47.90 -16.70
N SER A 14 -11.51 -46.73 -17.28
CA SER A 14 -11.63 -45.39 -16.72
C SER A 14 -12.88 -45.23 -15.85
N LEU A 15 -12.77 -44.51 -14.74
CA LEU A 15 -13.90 -43.92 -14.01
C LEU A 15 -13.45 -42.63 -13.29
N GLY A 16 -14.10 -41.52 -13.66
CA GLY A 16 -14.47 -40.44 -12.73
C GLY A 16 -13.42 -39.38 -12.39
N ASN A 17 -13.34 -38.36 -13.23
CA ASN A 17 -12.66 -37.09 -12.97
C ASN A 17 -13.63 -36.14 -12.23
N ASP A 18 -13.44 -35.95 -10.92
CA ASP A 18 -13.98 -34.80 -10.19
C ASP A 18 -12.85 -34.05 -9.48
N SER A 19 -12.77 -32.77 -9.81
CA SER A 19 -11.67 -31.85 -9.59
C SER A 19 -11.65 -31.33 -8.14
N VAL A 20 -10.74 -31.88 -7.35
CA VAL A 20 -10.17 -31.17 -6.20
C VAL A 20 -8.75 -30.76 -6.56
N SER A 21 -8.62 -29.53 -7.05
CA SER A 21 -7.34 -28.90 -7.36
C SER A 21 -6.44 -28.96 -6.12
N SER A 22 -5.43 -29.82 -6.23
CA SER A 22 -4.31 -29.97 -5.33
C SER A 22 -3.59 -28.62 -5.16
N LEU A 23 -3.67 -28.08 -3.95
CA LEU A 23 -2.66 -27.15 -3.45
C LEU A 23 -1.36 -27.93 -3.36
N SER A 24 -0.59 -27.93 -4.45
CA SER A 24 0.75 -28.50 -4.51
C SER A 24 1.68 -27.67 -3.64
N ASP A 25 1.96 -28.24 -2.46
CA ASP A 25 3.05 -27.90 -1.56
C ASP A 25 4.37 -28.12 -2.33
N GLY A 26 5.05 -27.05 -2.76
CA GLY A 26 6.28 -27.22 -3.54
C GLY A 26 6.87 -25.99 -4.22
N ASP A 27 6.62 -24.76 -3.75
CA ASP A 27 7.47 -23.64 -4.15
C ASP A 27 8.68 -23.59 -3.22
N ILE A 28 9.79 -24.11 -3.74
CA ILE A 28 11.14 -23.81 -3.30
C ILE A 28 11.22 -22.30 -3.08
N VAL A 29 11.59 -21.90 -1.87
CA VAL A 29 11.94 -20.52 -1.54
C VAL A 29 13.06 -20.14 -2.49
N SER A 30 12.74 -19.38 -3.55
CA SER A 30 13.77 -18.79 -4.39
C SER A 30 14.47 -17.76 -3.53
N ASP A 31 15.63 -18.16 -3.02
CA ASP A 31 16.52 -17.41 -2.13
C ASP A 31 17.24 -16.26 -2.86
N ASN A 32 16.62 -15.71 -3.91
CA ASN A 32 17.19 -14.68 -4.79
C ASN A 32 16.36 -13.39 -4.80
N ASP A 33 15.49 -13.17 -3.83
CA ASP A 33 15.01 -11.82 -3.54
C ASP A 33 16.15 -11.06 -2.86
N ASP A 34 16.91 -10.36 -3.69
CA ASP A 34 17.93 -9.36 -3.38
C ASP A 34 17.42 -8.38 -2.30
N TYR A 35 17.59 -8.81 -1.05
CA TYR A 35 17.43 -7.99 0.14
C TYR A 35 18.75 -7.30 0.37
N ASP A 36 19.08 -6.39 -0.53
CA ASP A 36 20.02 -5.32 -0.23
C ASP A 36 19.57 -4.70 1.09
N ASP A 37 20.41 -4.78 2.12
CA ASP A 37 20.22 -4.08 3.39
C ASP A 37 19.91 -2.64 3.04
N VAL A 38 18.62 -2.28 3.15
CA VAL A 38 18.09 -0.96 2.84
C VAL A 38 18.55 -0.01 3.97
N SER A 39 19.86 0.12 4.14
CA SER A 39 20.55 1.13 4.91
C SER A 39 20.52 2.42 4.08
N MET A 40 19.31 2.95 3.88
CA MET A 40 19.12 4.18 3.13
C MET A 40 19.66 5.33 3.96
N GLN A 41 20.83 5.85 3.57
CA GLN A 41 21.38 7.10 4.06
C GLN A 41 20.49 8.23 3.55
N ILE A 42 19.45 8.57 4.31
CA ILE A 42 18.66 9.77 4.06
C ILE A 42 19.47 10.96 4.53
N ASN A 43 19.68 11.93 3.64
CA ASN A 43 20.38 13.16 4.00
C ASN A 43 19.52 13.94 5.02
N PRO A 44 20.06 14.33 6.18
CA PRO A 44 19.31 15.11 7.18
C PRO A 44 18.73 16.42 6.63
N GLU A 45 19.35 17.01 5.60
CA GLU A 45 18.84 18.21 4.94
C GLU A 45 17.52 17.95 4.18
N ASP A 46 17.40 16.79 3.53
CA ASP A 46 16.17 16.38 2.84
C ASP A 46 15.06 16.07 3.84
N GLU A 47 15.39 15.44 4.98
CA GLU A 47 14.46 15.18 6.07
C GLU A 47 13.90 16.49 6.64
N ALA A 48 14.76 17.46 6.96
CA ALA A 48 14.33 18.77 7.44
C ALA A 48 13.52 19.58 6.41
N ALA A 49 13.84 19.45 5.11
CA ALA A 49 13.09 20.11 4.06
C ALA A 49 11.66 19.54 3.95
N VAL A 50 11.50 18.23 4.09
CA VAL A 50 10.19 17.57 4.01
C VAL A 50 9.39 17.71 5.29
N GLU A 51 10.02 17.76 6.46
CA GLU A 51 9.36 18.04 7.73
C GLU A 51 8.61 19.38 7.72
N LYS A 52 9.09 20.40 6.98
CA LYS A 52 8.38 21.68 6.80
C LYS A 52 7.06 21.56 6.04
N PHE A 53 6.86 20.45 5.33
CA PHE A 53 5.65 20.11 4.59
C PHE A 53 4.90 18.92 5.18
N ILE A 54 5.34 18.38 6.33
CA ILE A 54 4.48 17.52 7.14
C ILE A 54 3.39 18.41 7.68
N LEU A 55 2.13 18.02 7.46
CA LEU A 55 1.01 18.63 8.14
C LEU A 55 1.28 18.41 9.63
N LYS A 56 1.72 19.46 10.32
CA LYS A 56 1.70 19.46 11.77
C LYS A 56 0.23 19.41 12.14
N THR A 57 -0.29 18.20 12.26
CA THR A 57 -1.36 17.98 13.19
C THR A 57 -0.73 18.35 14.54
N ASP A 58 -0.88 19.61 14.94
CA ASP A 58 -0.83 20.01 16.32
C ASP A 58 -1.99 19.28 17.01
N ALA A 59 -1.84 17.96 17.14
CA ALA A 59 -2.28 17.31 18.34
C ALA A 59 -1.33 17.85 19.41
N VAL A 60 -1.66 19.08 19.87
CA VAL A 60 -1.34 19.52 21.22
C VAL A 60 -1.41 18.28 22.08
N SER A 61 -0.31 17.97 22.76
CA SER A 61 -0.24 16.87 23.70
C SER A 61 -1.45 17.05 24.64
N ARG A 62 -2.55 16.33 24.35
CA ARG A 62 -3.76 16.43 25.14
C ARG A 62 -3.32 16.02 26.52
N THR A 63 -3.46 16.92 27.49
CA THR A 63 -3.08 16.55 28.86
C THR A 63 -3.92 15.35 29.25
N LEU A 64 -3.37 14.47 30.10
CA LEU A 64 -4.06 13.24 30.52
C LEU A 64 -5.52 13.50 30.95
N ASN A 65 -5.79 14.66 31.54
CA ASN A 65 -7.14 15.10 31.90
C ASN A 65 -8.09 15.23 30.70
N ASP A 66 -7.67 15.86 29.59
CA ASP A 66 -8.52 16.04 28.41
C ASP A 66 -8.82 14.70 27.72
N ILE A 67 -7.82 13.80 27.69
CA ILE A 67 -7.99 12.44 27.15
C ILE A 67 -8.96 11.62 28.02
N ILE A 68 -8.93 11.80 29.33
CA ILE A 68 -9.80 11.09 30.28
C ILE A 68 -11.24 11.62 30.19
N ILE A 69 -11.44 12.94 30.13
CA ILE A 69 -12.77 13.56 30.03
C ILE A 69 -13.43 13.18 28.70
N GLU A 70 -12.70 13.28 27.59
CA GLU A 70 -13.20 12.89 26.26
C GLU A 70 -13.48 11.38 26.17
N LYS A 71 -12.67 10.52 26.82
CA LYS A 71 -12.96 9.07 26.91
C LYS A 71 -14.17 8.76 27.77
N ILE A 72 -14.42 9.50 28.85
CA ILE A 72 -15.58 9.32 29.73
C ILE A 72 -16.85 9.76 29.01
N GLU A 73 -16.83 10.91 28.33
CA GLU A 73 -17.94 11.40 27.52
C GLU A 73 -18.24 10.49 26.34
N LYS A 74 -17.20 10.00 25.64
CA LYS A 74 -17.38 9.07 24.52
C LYS A 74 -17.92 7.71 24.96
N LYS A 75 -17.51 7.20 26.13
CA LYS A 75 -18.11 5.98 26.73
C LYS A 75 -19.54 6.19 27.21
N LYS A 76 -19.86 7.35 27.79
CA LYS A 76 -21.25 7.71 28.16
C LYS A 76 -22.13 7.82 26.92
N ALA A 77 -21.65 8.49 25.88
CA ALA A 77 -22.35 8.61 24.60
C ALA A 77 -22.49 7.25 23.88
N GLU A 78 -21.50 6.36 23.93
CA GLU A 78 -21.64 4.98 23.41
C GLU A 78 -22.65 4.15 24.21
N LEU A 79 -22.71 4.32 25.53
CA LEU A 79 -23.70 3.65 26.38
C LEU A 79 -25.12 4.18 26.13
N GLU A 80 -25.28 5.48 25.93
CA GLU A 80 -26.57 6.11 25.61
C GLU A 80 -27.02 5.82 24.17
N PHE A 81 -26.11 5.85 23.19
CA PHE A 81 -26.40 5.53 21.80
C PHE A 81 -26.76 4.05 21.61
N ARG A 82 -26.16 3.14 22.39
CA ARG A 82 -26.47 1.70 22.36
C ARG A 82 -27.81 1.34 23.00
N SER A 83 -28.44 2.27 23.72
CA SER A 83 -29.74 2.05 24.37
C SER A 83 -30.95 2.54 23.55
N ILE A 84 -30.76 3.31 22.47
CA ILE A 84 -31.86 4.03 21.80
C ILE A 84 -32.13 3.60 20.35
N CYS A 85 -31.16 3.00 19.63
CA CYS A 85 -31.34 2.67 18.20
C CYS A 85 -30.95 1.22 17.86
N PRO A 86 -31.90 0.29 17.67
CA PRO A 86 -31.65 -0.95 16.96
C PRO A 86 -31.96 -0.75 15.47
N GLU A 87 -30.96 -0.43 14.66
CA GLU A 87 -30.70 -1.07 13.36
C GLU A 87 -29.46 -0.51 12.63
N ASP A 88 -28.74 -1.47 12.05
CA ASP A 88 -27.70 -1.45 11.01
C ASP A 88 -26.23 -1.03 11.30
N ASP A 89 -25.34 -1.99 11.01
CA ASP A 89 -23.87 -1.91 10.89
C ASP A 89 -22.97 -1.61 12.11
N GLY A 90 -23.42 -1.99 13.31
CA GLY A 90 -22.61 -1.94 14.55
C GLY A 90 -22.28 -3.31 15.13
N PHE A 91 -21.03 -3.77 14.95
CA PHE A 91 -20.28 -4.74 15.79
C PHE A 91 -21.09 -5.58 16.80
N MET A 92 -21.98 -6.46 16.33
CA MET A 92 -22.54 -7.51 17.17
C MET A 92 -21.42 -8.49 17.47
N ILE A 93 -20.80 -8.41 18.65
CA ILE A 93 -20.07 -9.54 19.21
C ILE A 93 -21.13 -10.63 19.39
N LYS A 94 -21.34 -11.44 18.35
CA LYS A 94 -22.14 -12.66 18.47
C LYS A 94 -21.54 -13.39 19.65
N GLN A 95 -22.37 -13.80 20.60
CA GLN A 95 -21.94 -14.70 21.67
C GLN A 95 -21.29 -15.90 20.99
N MET A 96 -19.96 -15.94 21.04
CA MET A 96 -19.18 -17.02 20.47
C MET A 96 -19.08 -18.11 21.52
N ASP A 97 -19.08 -19.35 21.06
CA ASP A 97 -18.81 -20.49 21.93
C ASP A 97 -17.49 -20.25 22.68
N PRO A 98 -17.48 -20.32 24.03
CA PRO A 98 -16.27 -20.16 24.84
C PRO A 98 -15.10 -21.03 24.36
N ALA A 99 -15.37 -22.24 23.84
CA ALA A 99 -14.33 -23.14 23.34
C ALA A 99 -13.61 -22.57 22.10
N VAL A 100 -14.34 -21.88 21.22
CA VAL A 100 -13.77 -21.24 20.04
C VAL A 100 -12.89 -20.05 20.46
N VAL A 101 -13.33 -19.30 21.48
CA VAL A 101 -12.57 -18.16 22.01
C VAL A 101 -11.24 -18.62 22.61
N GLU A 102 -11.25 -19.70 23.40
CA GLU A 102 -10.05 -20.26 24.01
C GLU A 102 -9.09 -20.80 22.94
N MET A 103 -9.60 -21.54 21.95
CA MET A 103 -8.80 -22.04 20.83
C MET A 103 -8.09 -20.91 20.06
N TYR A 104 -8.77 -19.80 19.75
CA TYR A 104 -8.12 -18.68 19.03
C TYR A 104 -7.14 -17.88 19.89
N ARG A 105 -7.33 -17.84 21.22
CA ARG A 105 -6.34 -17.27 22.14
C ARG A 105 -5.05 -18.10 22.17
N GLU A 106 -5.17 -19.43 22.20
CA GLU A 106 -4.02 -20.33 22.12
C GLU A 106 -3.28 -20.19 20.79
N ILE A 107 -4.01 -20.05 19.68
CA ILE A 107 -3.41 -19.76 18.37
C ILE A 107 -2.64 -18.44 18.39
N GLY A 108 -3.17 -17.40 19.04
CA GLY A 108 -2.45 -16.14 19.23
C GLY A 108 -1.12 -16.31 19.97
N LEU A 109 -1.07 -17.17 20.99
CA LEU A 109 0.17 -17.51 21.69
C LEU A 109 1.17 -18.23 20.77
N VAL A 110 0.70 -19.16 19.93
CA VAL A 110 1.54 -19.84 18.95
C VAL A 110 2.10 -18.85 17.92
N LEU A 111 1.28 -17.91 17.42
CA LEU A 111 1.70 -16.90 16.45
C LEU A 111 2.72 -15.90 17.02
N SER A 112 2.70 -15.66 18.33
CA SER A 112 3.68 -14.79 18.99
C SER A 112 5.10 -15.39 18.95
N ARG A 113 5.22 -16.73 19.04
CA ARG A 113 6.50 -17.46 19.04
C ARG A 113 6.88 -18.04 17.68
N TYR A 114 6.03 -17.87 16.67
CA TYR A 114 6.21 -18.50 15.37
C TYR A 114 7.45 -17.96 14.65
N ARG A 115 8.28 -18.85 14.12
CA ARG A 115 9.43 -18.50 13.25
C ARG A 115 9.32 -19.18 11.89
N SER A 116 9.10 -20.49 11.88
CA SER A 116 8.99 -21.31 10.68
C SER A 116 8.03 -22.48 10.90
N GLY A 117 7.62 -23.13 9.81
CA GLY A 117 6.77 -24.32 9.85
C GLY A 117 5.36 -24.10 9.30
N LYS A 118 4.44 -25.01 9.65
CA LYS A 118 3.06 -24.96 9.17
C LYS A 118 2.22 -24.12 10.13
N ILE A 119 1.52 -23.12 9.58
CA ILE A 119 0.51 -22.37 10.32
C ILE A 119 -0.68 -23.28 10.72
N PRO A 120 -1.23 -23.13 11.95
CA PRO A 120 -2.41 -23.86 12.40
C PRO A 120 -3.55 -23.84 11.38
N LYS A 121 -4.18 -25.00 11.16
CA LYS A 121 -5.28 -25.14 10.18
C LYS A 121 -6.44 -24.19 10.48
N ALA A 122 -6.79 -24.02 11.75
CA ALA A 122 -7.83 -23.08 12.18
C ALA A 122 -7.57 -21.65 11.70
N PHE A 123 -6.32 -21.18 11.77
CA PHE A 123 -5.93 -19.87 11.26
C PHE A 123 -6.06 -19.77 9.73
N LYS A 124 -5.73 -20.84 8.99
CA LYS A 124 -5.84 -20.86 7.52
C LYS A 124 -7.28 -20.75 7.02
N VAL A 125 -8.26 -21.17 7.83
CA VAL A 125 -9.69 -21.12 7.48
C VAL A 125 -10.30 -19.76 7.82
N LEU A 126 -9.64 -18.92 8.63
CA LEU A 126 -10.14 -17.60 9.04
C LEU A 126 -10.69 -16.74 7.89
N PRO A 127 -10.02 -16.61 6.73
CA PRO A 127 -10.52 -15.79 5.62
C PRO A 127 -11.90 -16.21 5.08
N LYS A 128 -12.30 -17.47 5.29
CA LYS A 128 -13.57 -18.01 4.80
C LYS A 128 -14.72 -17.77 5.77
N MET A 129 -14.42 -17.35 7.00
CA MET A 129 -15.42 -17.13 8.04
C MET A 129 -16.07 -15.76 7.89
N MET A 130 -17.39 -15.67 8.12
CA MET A 130 -18.11 -14.39 8.10
C MET A 130 -17.62 -13.43 9.19
N ASN A 131 -17.28 -13.95 10.37
CA ASN A 131 -16.82 -13.16 11.52
C ASN A 131 -15.29 -13.14 11.65
N TRP A 132 -14.56 -13.16 10.53
CA TRP A 132 -13.10 -13.28 10.54
C TRP A 132 -12.42 -12.16 11.34
N GLU A 133 -12.95 -10.93 11.34
CA GLU A 133 -12.36 -9.80 12.07
C GLU A 133 -12.40 -9.99 13.58
N GLN A 134 -13.52 -10.47 14.12
CA GLN A 134 -13.66 -10.75 15.54
C GLN A 134 -12.72 -11.87 15.98
N LEU A 135 -12.67 -12.95 15.20
CA LEU A 135 -11.77 -14.07 15.44
C LEU A 135 -10.30 -13.66 15.37
N LEU A 136 -9.96 -12.77 14.43
CA LEU A 136 -8.62 -12.23 14.29
C LEU A 136 -8.23 -11.37 15.48
N TYR A 137 -9.15 -10.56 15.99
CA TYR A 137 -8.90 -9.74 17.19
C TYR A 137 -8.56 -10.61 18.41
N LEU A 138 -9.23 -11.77 18.58
CA LEU A 138 -8.94 -12.71 19.67
C LEU A 138 -7.51 -13.27 19.66
N THR A 139 -6.89 -13.33 18.48
CA THR A 139 -5.50 -13.81 18.34
C THR A 139 -4.44 -12.77 18.70
N ASN A 140 -4.84 -11.56 19.12
CA ASN A 140 -3.98 -10.43 19.47
C ASN A 140 -2.89 -10.12 18.43
N PRO A 141 -3.26 -9.56 17.26
CA PRO A 141 -2.34 -9.32 16.14
C PRO A 141 -1.09 -8.49 16.49
N ASP A 142 -1.20 -7.58 17.46
CA ASP A 142 -0.09 -6.72 17.91
C ASP A 142 1.11 -7.53 18.41
N LYS A 143 0.85 -8.70 19.03
CA LYS A 143 1.88 -9.56 19.63
C LYS A 143 2.43 -10.62 18.68
N TRP A 144 2.02 -10.64 17.42
CA TRP A 144 2.52 -11.62 16.47
C TRP A 144 3.99 -11.39 16.15
N SER A 145 4.72 -12.47 15.85
CA SER A 145 6.06 -12.35 15.31
C SER A 145 6.03 -11.76 13.89
N ALA A 146 7.14 -11.17 13.45
CA ALA A 146 7.26 -10.66 12.08
C ALA A 146 7.06 -11.78 11.02
N ALA A 147 7.54 -12.99 11.31
CA ALA A 147 7.34 -14.17 10.47
C ALA A 147 5.86 -14.59 10.40
N ALA A 148 5.12 -14.50 11.51
CA ALA A 148 3.68 -14.76 11.52
C ALA A 148 2.92 -13.72 10.70
N MET A 149 3.28 -12.44 10.82
CA MET A 149 2.69 -11.35 10.03
C MET A 149 2.86 -11.57 8.52
N TYR A 150 4.03 -12.02 8.07
CA TYR A 150 4.27 -12.37 6.66
C TYR A 150 3.31 -13.45 6.18
N GLN A 151 3.25 -14.55 6.92
CA GLN A 151 2.44 -15.70 6.55
C GLN A 151 0.94 -15.41 6.63
N ALA A 152 0.51 -14.63 7.62
CA ALA A 152 -0.85 -14.14 7.72
C ALA A 152 -1.20 -13.28 6.50
N THR A 153 -0.35 -12.31 6.17
CA THR A 153 -0.55 -11.45 5.00
C THR A 153 -0.65 -12.27 3.71
N ARG A 154 0.17 -13.31 3.53
CA ARG A 154 0.08 -14.22 2.38
C ARG A 154 -1.25 -14.98 2.32
N ILE A 155 -1.77 -15.45 3.46
CA ILE A 155 -3.05 -16.17 3.55
C ILE A 155 -4.23 -15.22 3.26
N PHE A 156 -4.25 -14.04 3.88
CA PHE A 156 -5.31 -13.05 3.69
C PHE A 156 -5.28 -12.46 2.28
N ALA A 157 -4.10 -12.15 1.73
CA ALA A 157 -3.94 -11.62 0.37
C ALA A 157 -4.29 -12.63 -0.73
N SER A 158 -4.36 -13.93 -0.45
CA SER A 158 -4.77 -14.95 -1.43
C SER A 158 -6.25 -15.28 -1.33
N ASN A 159 -6.77 -15.47 -0.11
CA ASN A 159 -8.11 -16.00 0.10
C ASN A 159 -9.22 -14.94 0.24
N LEU A 160 -8.88 -13.71 0.62
CA LEU A 160 -9.88 -12.70 0.98
C LEU A 160 -10.25 -11.79 -0.21
N HIS A 161 -11.48 -11.27 -0.22
CA HIS A 161 -11.94 -10.30 -1.22
C HIS A 161 -11.22 -8.94 -1.04
N ALA A 162 -11.09 -8.15 -2.12
CA ALA A 162 -10.33 -6.89 -2.09
C ALA A 162 -10.79 -5.90 -1.00
N LYS A 163 -12.10 -5.79 -0.76
CA LYS A 163 -12.66 -4.92 0.31
C LYS A 163 -12.26 -5.40 1.71
N MET A 164 -12.26 -6.71 1.94
CA MET A 164 -11.91 -7.27 3.23
C MET A 164 -10.38 -7.25 3.44
N CYS A 165 -9.59 -7.49 2.38
CA CYS A 165 -8.13 -7.32 2.41
C CYS A 165 -7.75 -5.89 2.79
N GLN A 166 -8.47 -4.89 2.26
CA GLN A 166 -8.27 -3.49 2.61
C GLN A 166 -8.41 -3.27 4.13
N ARG A 167 -9.42 -3.87 4.77
CA ARG A 167 -9.63 -3.77 6.23
C ARG A 167 -8.47 -4.42 6.99
N PHE A 168 -8.04 -5.62 6.59
CA PHE A 168 -6.87 -6.28 7.17
C PHE A 168 -5.60 -5.43 7.06
N TYR A 169 -5.36 -4.83 5.88
CA TYR A 169 -4.20 -3.97 5.67
C TYR A 169 -4.24 -2.71 6.52
N ASN A 170 -5.39 -2.03 6.58
CA ASN A 170 -5.51 -0.78 7.31
C ASN A 170 -5.46 -0.98 8.84
N LEU A 171 -6.10 -2.03 9.37
CA LEU A 171 -6.24 -2.23 10.81
C LEU A 171 -5.08 -2.96 11.45
N ILE A 172 -4.35 -3.81 10.70
CA ILE A 172 -3.34 -4.71 11.29
C ILE A 172 -1.97 -4.50 10.64
N LEU A 173 -1.89 -4.60 9.31
CA LEU A 173 -0.59 -4.54 8.64
C LEU A 173 0.03 -3.14 8.69
N LEU A 174 -0.74 -2.10 8.38
CA LEU A 174 -0.25 -0.72 8.32
C LEU A 174 0.26 -0.23 9.68
N PRO A 175 -0.48 -0.33 10.81
CA PRO A 175 0.01 0.08 12.12
C PRO A 175 1.29 -0.66 12.50
N ARG A 176 1.32 -1.99 12.30
CA ARG A 176 2.49 -2.81 12.62
C ARG A 176 3.74 -2.42 11.83
N LEU A 177 3.59 -2.03 10.57
CA LEU A 177 4.71 -1.53 9.75
C LEU A 177 5.23 -0.19 10.27
N ARG A 178 4.33 0.71 10.67
CA ARG A 178 4.70 2.03 11.19
C ARG A 178 5.42 1.92 12.55
N ASP A 179 4.94 1.05 13.43
CA ASP A 179 5.55 0.82 14.74
C ASP A 179 6.99 0.31 14.60
N ASP A 180 7.24 -0.67 13.71
CA ASP A 180 8.58 -1.24 13.48
C ASP A 180 9.54 -0.18 12.90
N ILE A 181 9.06 0.65 11.97
CA ILE A 181 9.86 1.74 11.37
C ILE A 181 10.16 2.83 12.40
N ALA A 182 9.21 3.16 13.27
CA ALA A 182 9.40 4.16 14.32
C ALA A 182 10.42 3.70 15.38
N GLU A 183 10.37 2.41 15.77
CA GLU A 183 11.24 1.84 16.80
C GLU A 183 12.66 1.56 16.28
N TYR A 184 12.79 0.85 15.16
CA TYR A 184 14.08 0.34 14.68
C TYR A 184 14.71 1.20 13.58
N LYS A 185 13.98 2.17 13.01
CA LYS A 185 14.37 2.98 11.83
C LYS A 185 14.69 2.16 10.56
N LYS A 186 14.62 0.84 10.65
CA LYS A 186 14.76 -0.15 9.58
C LYS A 186 13.55 -1.07 9.64
N LEU A 187 13.11 -1.56 8.49
CA LEU A 187 11.98 -2.49 8.44
C LEU A 187 12.48 -3.94 8.49
N ASN A 188 11.90 -4.76 9.36
CA ASN A 188 12.17 -6.18 9.43
C ASN A 188 11.98 -6.89 8.08
N PHE A 189 12.86 -7.83 7.75
CA PHE A 189 12.81 -8.63 6.51
C PHE A 189 11.43 -9.25 6.23
N HIS A 190 10.83 -9.92 7.23
CA HIS A 190 9.55 -10.58 7.04
C HIS A 190 8.40 -9.58 6.82
N LEU A 191 8.47 -8.41 7.45
CA LEU A 191 7.50 -7.34 7.23
C LEU A 191 7.64 -6.71 5.84
N PHE A 192 8.87 -6.56 5.35
CA PHE A 192 9.12 -6.15 3.97
C PHE A 192 8.56 -7.18 2.97
N GLN A 193 8.78 -8.47 3.20
CA GLN A 193 8.16 -9.54 2.40
C GLN A 193 6.63 -9.52 2.49
N ALA A 194 6.07 -9.22 3.67
CA ALA A 194 4.62 -9.08 3.85
C ALA A 194 4.07 -7.95 2.97
N LEU A 195 4.77 -6.82 2.95
CA LEU A 195 4.42 -5.67 2.11
C LEU A 195 4.48 -6.03 0.62
N ASN A 196 5.53 -6.73 0.16
CA ASN A 196 5.61 -7.24 -1.21
C ASN A 196 4.44 -8.16 -1.57
N LYS A 197 4.04 -9.06 -0.65
CA LYS A 197 2.86 -9.93 -0.87
C LYS A 197 1.54 -9.16 -0.86
N ALA A 198 1.45 -8.06 -0.12
CA ALA A 198 0.25 -7.23 -0.10
C ALA A 198 -0.03 -6.55 -1.46
N VAL A 199 1.02 -6.19 -2.22
CA VAL A 199 0.91 -5.52 -3.52
C VAL A 199 0.24 -6.39 -4.59
N TYR A 200 0.29 -7.72 -4.47
CA TYR A 200 -0.38 -8.62 -5.43
C TYR A 200 -1.90 -8.39 -5.52
N LYS A 201 -2.52 -7.76 -4.51
CA LYS A 201 -3.87 -7.20 -4.59
C LYS A 201 -3.80 -5.67 -4.62
N PRO A 202 -3.54 -5.04 -5.78
CA PRO A 202 -3.26 -3.61 -5.88
C PRO A 202 -4.41 -2.73 -5.38
N GLN A 203 -5.67 -3.10 -5.64
CA GLN A 203 -6.83 -2.35 -5.16
C GLN A 203 -6.87 -2.25 -3.63
N ALA A 204 -6.57 -3.35 -2.93
CA ALA A 204 -6.55 -3.38 -1.47
C ALA A 204 -5.31 -2.67 -0.93
N PHE A 205 -4.16 -2.84 -1.59
CA PHE A 205 -2.91 -2.17 -1.23
C PHE A 205 -3.05 -0.64 -1.27
N PHE A 206 -3.55 -0.08 -2.38
CA PHE A 206 -3.69 1.37 -2.50
C PHE A 206 -4.67 1.94 -1.48
N LYS A 207 -5.86 1.34 -1.34
CA LYS A 207 -6.89 1.85 -0.42
C LYS A 207 -6.63 1.55 1.06
N GLY A 208 -5.84 0.52 1.37
CA GLY A 208 -5.61 0.04 2.73
C GLY A 208 -4.26 0.42 3.31
N ILE A 209 -3.27 0.73 2.46
CA ILE A 209 -1.90 1.07 2.88
C ILE A 209 -1.53 2.46 2.37
N LEU A 210 -1.41 2.63 1.05
CA LEU A 210 -0.80 3.84 0.48
C LEU A 210 -1.64 5.10 0.72
N LEU A 211 -2.93 5.08 0.38
CA LEU A 211 -3.80 6.26 0.51
C LEU A 211 -4.01 6.65 1.98
N PRO A 212 -4.31 5.72 2.92
CA PRO A 212 -4.37 6.07 4.35
C PRO A 212 -3.05 6.63 4.88
N LEU A 213 -1.91 6.11 4.43
CA LEU A 213 -0.60 6.63 4.82
C LEU A 213 -0.41 8.08 4.35
N CYS A 214 -0.74 8.40 3.10
CA CYS A 214 -0.72 9.76 2.55
C CYS A 214 -1.73 10.69 3.24
N GLU A 215 -2.97 10.23 3.47
CA GLU A 215 -4.06 11.01 4.08
C GLU A 215 -3.80 11.31 5.56
N SER A 216 -3.03 10.47 6.26
CA SER A 216 -2.72 10.67 7.67
C SER A 216 -1.86 11.91 7.95
N GLY A 217 -1.19 12.47 6.93
CA GLY A 217 -0.30 13.64 7.06
C GLY A 217 0.99 13.39 7.87
N THR A 218 1.08 12.28 8.60
CA THR A 218 2.17 11.90 9.51
C THR A 218 3.23 11.00 8.84
N CYS A 219 3.19 10.87 7.51
CA CYS A 219 4.09 10.01 6.75
C CYS A 219 5.49 10.63 6.68
N THR A 220 6.45 10.01 7.35
CA THR A 220 7.87 10.41 7.36
C THR A 220 8.57 10.03 6.06
N LEU A 221 9.71 10.67 5.77
CA LEU A 221 10.51 10.31 4.59
C LEU A 221 11.03 8.87 4.64
N ARG A 222 11.37 8.35 5.82
CA ARG A 222 11.83 6.96 5.99
C ARG A 222 10.72 5.98 5.61
N GLU A 223 9.52 6.19 6.14
CA GLU A 223 8.35 5.40 5.75
C GLU A 223 8.15 5.49 4.23
N ALA A 224 8.08 6.71 3.68
CA ALA A 224 7.83 6.93 2.26
C ALA A 224 8.85 6.23 1.35
N THR A 225 10.13 6.21 1.75
CA THR A 225 11.19 5.56 0.97
C THR A 225 11.09 4.03 1.04
N ILE A 226 10.72 3.46 2.18
CA ILE A 226 10.52 2.00 2.34
C ILE A 226 9.29 1.53 1.55
N PHE A 227 8.15 2.19 1.70
CA PHE A 227 6.96 1.87 0.90
C PHE A 227 7.20 2.13 -0.60
N GLY A 228 7.98 3.17 -0.91
CA GLY A 228 8.37 3.53 -2.27
C GLY A 228 9.25 2.49 -2.96
N SER A 229 10.19 1.87 -2.24
CA SER A 229 11.04 0.81 -2.80
C SER A 229 10.22 -0.42 -3.21
N VAL A 230 9.24 -0.82 -2.39
CA VAL A 230 8.30 -1.90 -2.73
C VAL A 230 7.47 -1.54 -3.96
N LEU A 231 6.93 -0.33 -4.04
CA LEU A 231 6.21 0.15 -5.22
C LEU A 231 7.07 0.14 -6.48
N THR A 232 8.37 0.47 -6.36
CA THR A 232 9.32 0.47 -7.48
C THR A 232 9.60 -0.94 -7.98
N LYS A 233 9.73 -1.93 -7.08
CA LYS A 233 9.95 -3.35 -7.46
C LYS A 233 8.68 -4.04 -7.98
N ALA A 234 7.51 -3.71 -7.44
CA ALA A 234 6.28 -4.42 -7.77
C ALA A 234 5.70 -4.07 -9.16
N SER A 235 5.15 -5.06 -9.86
CA SER A 235 4.40 -4.84 -11.09
C SER A 235 2.93 -4.53 -10.77
N ILE A 236 2.48 -3.32 -11.10
CA ILE A 236 1.15 -2.82 -10.77
C ILE A 236 0.34 -2.60 -12.05
N PRO A 237 -0.94 -3.01 -12.12
CA PRO A 237 -1.79 -2.68 -13.25
C PRO A 237 -2.02 -1.17 -13.40
N MET A 238 -1.90 -0.67 -14.62
CA MET A 238 -2.03 0.75 -14.99
C MET A 238 -3.27 1.41 -14.38
N MET A 239 -4.45 0.78 -14.47
CA MET A 239 -5.70 1.37 -13.99
C MET A 239 -5.66 1.69 -12.49
N HIS A 240 -5.04 0.82 -11.69
CA HIS A 240 -4.94 1.04 -10.24
C HIS A 240 -3.92 2.15 -9.93
N ALA A 241 -2.79 2.16 -10.64
CA ALA A 241 -1.79 3.22 -10.51
C ALA A 241 -2.35 4.60 -10.91
N ALA A 242 -3.13 4.67 -11.99
CA ALA A 242 -3.78 5.89 -12.49
C ALA A 242 -4.75 6.49 -11.47
N VAL A 243 -5.61 5.65 -10.87
CA VAL A 243 -6.55 6.09 -9.82
C VAL A 243 -5.80 6.53 -8.55
N ALA A 244 -4.75 5.81 -8.17
CA ALA A 244 -3.92 6.19 -7.02
C ALA A 244 -3.24 7.54 -7.24
N MET A 245 -2.64 7.77 -8.41
CA MET A 245 -2.02 9.06 -8.78
C MET A 245 -3.03 10.20 -8.74
N LEU A 246 -4.22 10.01 -9.30
CA LEU A 246 -5.27 11.03 -9.28
C LEU A 246 -5.69 11.38 -7.85
N LYS A 247 -5.80 10.38 -6.97
CA LYS A 247 -6.20 10.58 -5.57
C LYS A 247 -5.09 11.29 -4.78
N ILE A 248 -3.82 10.91 -4.97
CA ILE A 248 -2.66 11.60 -4.36
C ILE A 248 -2.55 13.04 -4.87
N ALA A 249 -2.73 13.28 -6.18
CA ALA A 249 -2.68 14.61 -6.77
C ALA A 249 -3.76 15.58 -6.23
N ASN A 250 -4.90 15.03 -5.79
CA ASN A 250 -5.98 15.81 -5.19
C ASN A 250 -5.84 16.01 -3.67
N MET A 251 -4.96 15.28 -3.00
CA MET A 251 -4.69 15.45 -1.57
C MET A 251 -3.85 16.70 -1.28
N GLU A 252 -3.76 17.03 0.00
CA GLU A 252 -2.84 18.05 0.49
C GLU A 252 -1.39 17.64 0.26
N TYR A 253 -0.56 18.66 0.04
CA TYR A 253 0.83 18.47 -0.26
C TYR A 253 1.62 18.05 0.98
N THR A 254 2.36 16.96 0.85
CA THR A 254 3.39 16.50 1.79
C THR A 254 4.60 16.07 0.97
N GLY A 255 5.83 16.29 1.47
CA GLY A 255 7.02 15.89 0.72
C GLY A 255 7.07 14.38 0.40
N SER A 256 6.50 13.55 1.28
CA SER A 256 6.30 12.11 1.06
C SER A 256 5.37 11.79 -0.12
N ASN A 257 4.34 12.61 -0.38
CA ASN A 257 3.44 12.43 -1.52
C ASN A 257 4.16 12.66 -2.86
N SER A 258 5.09 13.62 -2.95
CA SER A 258 5.93 13.80 -4.14
C SER A 258 6.78 12.57 -4.44
N LEU A 259 7.30 11.90 -3.42
CA LEU A 259 8.10 10.70 -3.61
C LEU A 259 7.25 9.58 -4.26
N PHE A 260 6.04 9.35 -3.75
CA PHE A 260 5.13 8.36 -4.33
C PHE A 260 4.68 8.71 -5.74
N LEU A 261 4.36 9.99 -6.02
CA LEU A 261 4.03 10.45 -7.38
C LEU A 261 5.19 10.19 -8.35
N ARG A 262 6.41 10.57 -7.97
CA ARG A 262 7.62 10.33 -8.77
C ARG A 262 7.80 8.84 -9.09
N ILE A 263 7.63 7.96 -8.09
CA ILE A 263 7.77 6.51 -8.27
C ILE A 263 6.71 5.96 -9.23
N LEU A 264 5.45 6.39 -9.09
CA LEU A 264 4.36 5.94 -9.96
C LEU A 264 4.52 6.46 -11.39
N ILE A 265 5.01 7.69 -11.58
CA ILE A 265 5.33 8.27 -12.89
C ILE A 265 6.49 7.51 -13.55
N ASN A 266 7.52 7.14 -12.78
CA ASN A 266 8.66 6.38 -13.27
C ASN A 266 8.32 4.96 -13.73
N LYS A 267 7.12 4.45 -13.45
CA LYS A 267 6.60 3.21 -14.05
C LYS A 267 6.25 3.34 -15.53
N LYS A 268 6.18 4.56 -16.07
CA LYS A 268 5.97 4.86 -17.50
C LYS A 268 4.69 4.24 -18.07
N TYR A 269 3.63 4.24 -17.28
CA TYR A 269 2.32 3.80 -17.77
C TYR A 269 1.72 4.83 -18.74
N ALA A 270 0.94 4.36 -19.72
CA ALA A 270 0.09 5.23 -20.53
C ALA A 270 -1.08 5.73 -19.66
N LEU A 271 -1.11 7.02 -19.33
CA LEU A 271 -2.12 7.57 -18.43
C LEU A 271 -3.31 8.12 -19.21
N PRO A 272 -4.55 7.97 -18.69
CA PRO A 272 -5.70 8.69 -19.23
C PRO A 272 -5.49 10.21 -19.10
N TYR A 273 -5.91 10.99 -20.11
CA TYR A 273 -5.78 12.45 -20.10
C TYR A 273 -6.33 13.11 -18.83
N ARG A 274 -7.45 12.60 -18.28
CA ARG A 274 -8.00 13.07 -17.00
C ARG A 274 -7.00 13.02 -15.83
N VAL A 275 -6.11 12.03 -15.81
CA VAL A 275 -5.08 11.89 -14.78
C VAL A 275 -3.94 12.86 -15.03
N ILE A 276 -3.55 13.06 -16.28
CA ILE A 276 -2.54 14.03 -16.70
C ILE A 276 -2.99 15.44 -16.33
N ASP A 277 -4.23 15.81 -16.64
CA ASP A 277 -4.83 17.09 -16.28
C ASP A 277 -4.84 17.31 -14.76
N ALA A 278 -5.20 16.27 -14.00
CA ALA A 278 -5.20 16.32 -12.53
C ALA A 278 -3.78 16.52 -11.96
N LEU A 279 -2.76 15.88 -12.56
CA LEU A 279 -1.35 16.05 -12.18
C LEU A 279 -0.85 17.46 -12.53
N ILE A 280 -1.18 17.98 -13.72
CA ILE A 280 -0.84 19.37 -14.10
C ILE A 280 -1.49 20.33 -13.10
N LYS A 281 -2.78 20.16 -12.82
CA LYS A 281 -3.50 20.96 -11.82
C LYS A 281 -2.85 20.84 -10.44
N HIS A 282 -2.32 19.68 -10.06
CA HIS A 282 -1.58 19.53 -8.80
C HIS A 282 -0.32 20.39 -8.79
N TYR A 283 0.52 20.31 -9.83
CA TYR A 283 1.75 21.10 -9.89
C TYR A 283 1.51 22.62 -10.01
N LEU A 284 0.47 23.04 -10.74
CA LEU A 284 0.15 24.47 -10.90
C LEU A 284 -0.33 25.14 -9.61
N ARG A 285 -0.82 24.38 -8.60
CA ARG A 285 -1.17 24.94 -7.28
C ARG A 285 0.03 25.59 -6.58
N PHE A 286 1.24 25.13 -6.87
CA PHE A 286 2.46 25.65 -6.24
C PHE A 286 2.99 26.94 -6.88
N ARG A 287 2.24 27.53 -7.84
CA ARG A 287 2.57 28.85 -8.40
C ARG A 287 2.56 29.95 -7.35
N GLU A 288 1.63 29.85 -6.39
CA GLU A 288 1.41 30.83 -5.32
C GLU A 288 2.10 30.43 -4.00
N GLU A 289 2.81 29.30 -3.98
CA GLU A 289 3.45 28.80 -2.76
C GLU A 289 4.75 29.57 -2.47
N GLU A 290 4.77 30.32 -1.36
CA GLU A 290 5.95 31.08 -0.95
C GLU A 290 7.06 30.22 -0.32
N ARG A 291 6.70 29.02 0.18
CA ARG A 291 7.67 28.10 0.79
C ARG A 291 8.61 27.51 -0.26
N LYS A 292 9.90 27.42 0.08
CA LYS A 292 10.89 26.73 -0.74
C LYS A 292 10.57 25.24 -0.83
N LEU A 293 10.23 24.78 -2.04
CA LEU A 293 9.87 23.38 -2.28
C LEU A 293 11.07 22.43 -2.15
N PRO A 294 10.87 21.18 -1.67
CA PRO A 294 11.94 20.20 -1.55
C PRO A 294 12.44 19.73 -2.92
N VAL A 295 13.68 19.24 -2.98
CA VAL A 295 14.28 18.67 -4.20
C VAL A 295 13.42 17.55 -4.79
N LEU A 296 12.79 16.74 -3.92
CA LEU A 296 11.89 15.64 -4.31
C LEU A 296 10.70 16.14 -5.16
N TRP A 297 10.20 17.34 -4.91
CA TRP A 297 9.13 17.94 -5.70
C TRP A 297 9.61 18.24 -7.12
N HIS A 298 10.76 18.90 -7.25
CA HIS A 298 11.36 19.22 -8.55
C HIS A 298 11.71 17.95 -9.34
N GLN A 299 12.21 16.90 -8.67
CA GLN A 299 12.46 15.60 -9.30
C GLN A 299 11.16 14.92 -9.76
N SER A 300 10.07 15.04 -9.00
CA SER A 300 8.75 14.54 -9.39
C SER A 300 8.21 15.27 -10.63
N LEU A 301 8.37 16.60 -10.68
CA LEU A 301 7.99 17.42 -11.82
C LEU A 301 8.81 17.08 -13.06
N LEU A 302 10.14 16.92 -12.92
CA LEU A 302 11.01 16.51 -14.02
C LEU A 302 10.58 15.16 -14.59
N ALA A 303 10.39 14.15 -13.74
CA ALA A 303 9.94 12.84 -14.16
C ALA A 303 8.58 12.90 -14.89
N PHE A 304 7.67 13.77 -14.43
CA PHE A 304 6.37 13.97 -15.07
C PHE A 304 6.53 14.54 -16.49
N VAL A 305 7.31 15.61 -16.63
CA VAL A 305 7.54 16.28 -17.92
C VAL A 305 8.29 15.36 -18.89
N GLU A 306 9.36 14.70 -18.45
CA GLU A 306 10.14 13.80 -19.30
C GLU A 306 9.29 12.70 -19.95
N ARG A 307 8.29 12.19 -19.21
CA ARG A 307 7.45 11.06 -19.65
C ARG A 307 6.24 11.50 -20.45
N TYR A 308 5.56 12.57 -20.01
CA TYR A 308 4.25 12.96 -20.56
C TYR A 308 4.31 14.25 -21.40
N LYS A 309 5.50 14.75 -21.78
CA LYS A 309 5.67 15.97 -22.60
C LYS A 309 4.89 16.03 -23.91
N ASN A 310 4.59 14.87 -24.50
CA ASN A 310 3.84 14.78 -25.76
C ASN A 310 2.31 14.79 -25.55
N ASP A 311 1.86 14.60 -24.31
CA ASP A 311 0.43 14.50 -23.97
C ASP A 311 -0.12 15.82 -23.41
N PHE A 312 0.69 16.89 -23.40
CA PHE A 312 0.31 18.21 -22.89
C PHE A 312 -0.22 19.11 -23.99
N SER A 313 -1.26 19.88 -23.69
CA SER A 313 -1.69 20.98 -24.56
C SER A 313 -0.69 22.15 -24.53
N ASP A 314 -0.72 23.01 -25.55
CA ASP A 314 0.16 24.20 -25.58
C ASP A 314 -0.09 25.17 -24.42
N GLU A 315 -1.34 25.29 -23.98
CA GLU A 315 -1.70 26.10 -22.80
C GLU A 315 -1.10 25.51 -21.52
N GLN A 316 -1.22 24.19 -21.32
CA GLN A 316 -0.65 23.48 -20.17
C GLN A 316 0.88 23.60 -20.15
N ARG A 317 1.50 23.46 -21.31
CA ARG A 317 2.95 23.62 -21.50
C ARG A 317 3.41 25.04 -21.16
N GLY A 318 2.66 26.05 -21.60
CA GLY A 318 2.89 27.45 -21.24
C GLY A 318 2.80 27.67 -19.72
N ALA A 319 1.76 27.15 -19.09
CA ALA A 319 1.56 27.26 -17.64
C ALA A 319 2.68 26.58 -16.83
N LEU A 320 3.16 25.41 -17.27
CA LEU A 320 4.30 24.73 -16.63
C LEU A 320 5.61 25.52 -16.82
N MET A 321 5.81 26.17 -17.97
CA MET A 321 6.95 27.07 -18.20
C MET A 321 6.90 28.35 -17.35
N GLU A 322 5.71 28.81 -16.98
CA GLU A 322 5.58 29.91 -16.01
C GLU A 322 5.89 29.43 -14.59
N LEU A 323 5.41 28.23 -14.23
CA LEU A 323 5.71 27.60 -12.93
C LEU A 323 7.21 27.45 -12.71
N THR A 324 7.97 27.03 -13.72
CA THR A 324 9.43 26.89 -13.67
C THR A 324 10.19 28.21 -13.61
N LYS A 325 9.53 29.37 -13.68
CA LYS A 325 10.15 30.68 -13.40
C LYS A 325 9.93 31.13 -11.96
N MET A 326 8.79 30.72 -11.38
CA MET A 326 8.43 31.04 -10.00
C MET A 326 9.16 30.10 -9.03
N GLN A 327 9.11 28.79 -9.30
CA GLN A 327 9.70 27.74 -8.47
C GLN A 327 10.97 27.19 -9.11
N ASN A 328 12.13 27.69 -8.66
CA ASN A 328 13.41 27.47 -9.31
C ASN A 328 14.33 26.56 -8.49
N HIS A 329 14.90 25.55 -9.16
CA HIS A 329 15.98 24.72 -8.66
C HIS A 329 17.17 24.79 -9.61
N TYR A 330 18.34 25.15 -9.10
CA TYR A 330 19.55 25.46 -9.87
C TYR A 330 19.96 24.39 -10.90
N GLN A 331 19.83 23.10 -10.54
CA GLN A 331 20.19 21.98 -11.43
C GLN A 331 19.02 21.41 -12.23
N ILE A 332 17.80 21.40 -11.68
CA ILE A 332 16.68 20.59 -12.21
C ILE A 332 15.80 21.43 -13.13
N THR A 333 15.53 22.67 -12.76
CA THR A 333 14.68 23.57 -13.55
C THR A 333 15.16 23.76 -15.00
N PRO A 334 16.48 23.90 -15.27
CA PRO A 334 16.97 23.96 -16.66
C PRO A 334 16.62 22.72 -17.48
N GLU A 335 16.64 21.54 -16.87
CA GLU A 335 16.28 20.28 -17.55
C GLU A 335 14.78 20.20 -17.82
N VAL A 336 13.95 20.61 -16.87
CA VAL A 336 12.48 20.68 -17.06
C VAL A 336 12.15 21.60 -18.24
N CYS A 337 12.77 22.79 -18.29
CA CYS A 337 12.58 23.73 -19.40
C CYS A 337 13.05 23.14 -20.75
N ARG A 338 14.20 22.46 -20.78
CA ARG A 338 14.70 21.77 -21.98
C ARG A 338 13.69 20.75 -22.49
N GLU A 339 13.14 19.93 -21.60
CA GLU A 339 12.17 18.89 -21.97
C GLU A 339 10.85 19.47 -22.48
N LEU A 340 10.34 20.54 -21.85
CA LEU A 340 9.13 21.25 -22.29
C LEU A 340 9.28 21.93 -23.65
N VAL A 341 10.47 22.41 -24.00
CA VAL A 341 10.75 23.00 -25.33
C VAL A 341 10.95 21.91 -26.38
N SER A 342 11.50 20.76 -26.00
CA SER A 342 11.77 19.65 -26.92
C SER A 342 10.50 19.07 -27.55
N SER A 343 9.37 19.06 -26.85
CA SER A 343 8.11 18.54 -27.37
C SER A 343 7.55 19.39 -28.52
N LYS A 344 7.68 20.72 -28.46
CA LYS A 344 7.24 21.63 -29.54
C LYS A 344 7.93 21.38 -30.90
N LYS A 345 9.15 20.83 -30.90
CA LYS A 345 9.87 20.56 -32.15
C LYS A 345 9.32 19.35 -32.92
N LYS A 346 8.70 18.38 -32.24
CA LYS A 346 8.15 17.17 -32.89
C LYS A 346 6.78 17.37 -33.52
N GLU A 347 5.96 18.29 -32.99
CA GLU A 347 4.66 18.64 -33.59
C GLU A 347 4.83 19.44 -34.90
N ASN A 348 5.97 20.10 -35.10
CA ASN A 348 6.27 20.94 -36.26
C ASN A 348 7.09 20.24 -37.37
N GLU A 349 7.37 18.94 -37.27
CA GLU A 349 7.85 18.18 -38.43
C GLU A 349 6.63 17.76 -39.27
N PRO A 350 6.40 18.37 -40.45
CA PRO A 350 5.37 17.86 -41.33
C PRO A 350 5.74 16.43 -41.70
N VAL A 351 4.76 15.53 -41.55
CA VAL A 351 4.80 14.20 -42.15
C VAL A 351 4.81 14.40 -43.66
N THR A 352 6.00 14.60 -44.23
CA THR A 352 6.23 14.57 -45.67
C THR A 352 6.16 13.11 -46.09
N LYS A 353 4.93 12.62 -46.31
CA LYS A 353 4.70 11.42 -47.12
C LYS A 353 5.10 11.76 -48.54
N CYS A 354 6.23 11.21 -48.99
CA CYS A 354 6.46 10.88 -50.40
C CYS A 354 6.03 9.43 -50.63
#